data_AF-A0A942ALL0-F1
#
_entry.id   AF-A0A942ALL0-F1
#
_cell.length_a   1.000
_cell.length_b   1.000
_cell.length_c   1.000
_cell.angle_alpha   90.00
_cell.angle_beta   90.00
_cell.angle_gamma   90.00
#
_symmetry.space_group_name_H-M   'P 1'
#
loop_
_entity.id
_entity.type
_entity.pdbx_description
1 polymer ?
#
loop_
_entity_poly.entity_id
_entity_poly.type
_entity_poly.pdbx_seq_one_letter_code
_entity_poly.pdbx_strand_id
1 'polypeptide(L)'
;MNDLLDIYKRIEYLRNQGVKMKEIADYTNMAASVLSSLYSSVLPTYLSGINKGENEEDALDYALSQVNNISKKRLLGNLQELKTQLFRLEPNTGAEEKANPFLNMLTEEMQNSVQEVYNYSGIYISYSLSSSSHSLKVEPYLISASENNSYVRVMHMNTYNTTHCGIGMFSNHQNAYIMFNEREMPQMALFTIYLQLPMYDFPHMLKGLYLCLDYNRNPIARRILFIKHSDSTNIDDFLLLKGRLVSPEELTDEIRPYYDYTCQPGDYIKTCNVPSPLLNAKDLDREKRMLEI
;
A
#
# COMPACT_ATOMS: atom_id res chain seq x y z
N MET A 1 -14.52 38.77 15.78
CA MET A 1 -14.89 37.36 16.01
C MET A 1 -14.26 36.97 17.32
N ASN A 2 -15.03 36.42 18.27
CA ASN A 2 -14.62 36.25 19.68
C ASN A 2 -13.49 35.19 19.78
N ASP A 3 -12.25 35.63 20.03
CA ASP A 3 -11.06 34.77 20.00
C ASP A 3 -11.16 33.56 20.95
N LEU A 4 -11.90 33.70 22.05
CA LEU A 4 -12.16 32.61 23.00
C LEU A 4 -13.03 31.51 22.40
N LEU A 5 -14.01 31.85 21.56
CA LEU A 5 -14.83 30.87 20.83
C LEU A 5 -14.00 30.09 19.81
N ASP A 6 -13.11 30.78 19.10
CA ASP A 6 -12.22 30.15 18.12
C ASP A 6 -11.24 29.18 18.79
N ILE A 7 -10.68 29.57 19.94
CA ILE A 7 -9.83 28.72 20.77
C ILE A 7 -10.61 27.48 21.26
N TYR A 8 -11.83 27.66 21.76
CA TYR A 8 -12.67 26.55 22.21
C TYR A 8 -12.90 25.51 21.10
N LYS A 9 -13.36 25.98 19.93
CA LYS A 9 -13.60 25.11 18.77
C LYS A 9 -12.34 24.41 18.28
N ARG A 10 -11.19 25.08 18.29
CA ARG A 10 -9.92 24.48 17.85
C ARG A 10 -9.45 23.40 18.81
N ILE A 11 -9.54 23.63 20.13
CA ILE A 11 -9.20 22.60 21.13
C ILE A 11 -10.16 21.40 21.01
N GLU A 12 -11.47 21.66 20.87
CA GLU A 12 -12.48 20.61 20.67
C GLU A 12 -12.19 19.77 19.42
N TYR A 13 -11.86 20.43 18.29
CA TYR A 13 -11.43 19.75 17.06
C TYR A 13 -10.21 18.84 17.30
N LEU A 14 -9.14 19.36 17.90
CA LEU A 14 -7.92 18.58 18.17
C LEU A 14 -8.20 17.37 19.07
N ARG A 15 -9.05 17.55 20.08
CA ARG A 15 -9.47 16.48 21.00
C ARG A 15 -10.29 15.41 20.28
N ASN A 16 -11.20 15.80 19.38
CA ASN A 16 -11.99 14.89 18.57
C ASN A 16 -11.15 14.11 17.54
N GLN A 17 -10.01 14.68 17.11
CA GLN A 17 -9.02 14.00 16.26
C GLN A 17 -8.00 13.16 17.05
N GLY A 18 -8.19 12.97 18.36
CA GLY A 18 -7.39 12.06 19.17
C GLY A 18 -6.13 12.66 19.83
N VAL A 19 -5.88 13.97 19.67
CA VAL A 19 -4.74 14.63 20.31
C VAL A 19 -4.93 14.69 21.83
N LYS A 20 -3.92 14.28 22.60
CA LYS A 20 -4.04 14.28 24.07
C LYS A 20 -3.93 15.69 24.63
N MET A 21 -4.66 15.99 25.71
CA MET A 21 -4.64 17.30 26.36
C MET A 21 -3.22 17.74 26.77
N LYS A 22 -2.38 16.78 27.17
CA LYS A 22 -0.97 17.02 27.51
C LYS A 22 -0.16 17.52 26.30
N GLU A 23 -0.37 16.94 25.13
CA GLU A 23 0.35 17.31 23.90
C GLU A 23 -0.02 18.73 23.46
N ILE A 24 -1.31 19.09 23.55
CA ILE A 24 -1.79 20.45 23.27
C ILE A 24 -1.17 21.44 24.27
N ALA A 25 -1.12 21.09 25.56
CA ALA A 25 -0.53 21.92 26.60
C ALA A 25 0.97 22.14 26.39
N ASP A 26 1.72 21.08 26.07
CA ASP A 26 3.16 21.14 25.81
C ASP A 26 3.45 22.01 24.58
N TYR A 27 2.67 21.87 23.49
CA TYR A 27 2.82 22.68 22.27
C TYR A 27 2.48 24.16 22.50
N THR A 28 1.50 24.44 23.37
CA THR A 28 1.07 25.80 23.68
C THR A 28 1.85 26.45 24.83
N ASN A 29 2.87 25.74 25.35
CA ASN A 29 3.64 26.15 26.54
C ASN A 29 2.74 26.52 27.74
N MET A 30 1.62 25.82 27.89
CA MET A 30 0.69 25.94 29.00
C MET A 30 0.80 24.73 29.92
N ALA A 31 0.54 24.93 31.21
CA ALA A 31 0.41 23.79 32.11
C ALA A 31 -0.85 22.98 31.75
N ALA A 32 -0.76 21.66 31.67
CA ALA A 32 -1.87 20.79 31.30
C ALA A 32 -3.12 20.97 32.19
N SER A 33 -2.92 21.26 33.49
CA SER A 33 -4.01 21.57 34.41
C SER A 33 -4.73 22.87 34.06
N VAL A 34 -3.99 23.90 33.66
CA VAL A 34 -4.53 25.21 33.25
C VAL A 34 -5.32 25.07 31.95
N LEU A 35 -4.77 24.38 30.95
CA LEU A 35 -5.46 24.14 29.69
C LEU A 35 -6.72 23.28 29.87
N SER A 36 -6.66 22.26 30.74
CA SER A 36 -7.82 21.43 31.07
C SER A 36 -8.92 22.23 31.76
N SER A 37 -8.59 23.10 32.73
CA SER A 37 -9.57 23.99 33.38
C SER A 37 -10.16 25.01 32.41
N LEU A 38 -9.34 25.53 31.49
CA LEU A 38 -9.78 26.45 30.45
C LEU A 38 -10.81 25.78 29.52
N TYR A 39 -10.50 24.57 29.02
CA TYR A 39 -11.36 23.82 28.11
C TYR A 39 -12.64 23.28 28.75
N SER A 40 -12.54 22.69 29.94
CA SER A 40 -13.67 21.97 30.56
C SER A 40 -14.59 22.84 31.41
N SER A 41 -14.15 24.02 31.84
CA SER A 41 -14.91 24.86 32.78
C SER A 41 -15.03 26.30 32.31
N VAL A 42 -13.92 27.00 32.06
CA VAL A 42 -13.96 28.44 31.77
C VAL A 42 -14.63 28.73 30.41
N LEU A 43 -14.19 28.09 29.33
CA LEU A 43 -14.74 28.34 27.99
C LEU A 43 -16.22 27.94 27.88
N PRO A 44 -16.68 26.77 28.38
CA PRO A 44 -18.10 26.42 28.38
C PRO A 44 -18.97 27.40 29.18
N THR A 45 -18.52 27.81 30.38
CA THR A 45 -19.26 28.75 31.23
C THR A 45 -19.34 30.13 30.58
N TYR A 46 -18.22 30.62 30.01
CA TYR A 46 -18.18 31.86 29.26
C TYR A 46 -19.16 31.83 28.07
N LEU A 47 -19.11 30.79 27.24
CA LEU A 47 -20.01 30.64 26.09
C LEU A 47 -21.48 30.55 26.50
N SER A 48 -21.79 29.92 27.65
CA SER A 48 -23.14 29.89 28.20
C SER A 48 -23.64 31.29 28.59
N GLY A 49 -22.79 32.11 29.21
CA GLY A 49 -23.11 33.50 29.55
C GLY A 49 -23.35 34.38 28.33
N ILE A 50 -22.49 34.27 27.31
CA ILE A 50 -22.67 34.98 26.03
C ILE A 50 -24.00 34.59 25.36
N ASN A 51 -24.34 33.30 25.34
CA ASN A 51 -25.61 32.83 24.77
C ASN A 51 -26.85 33.32 25.54
N LYS A 52 -26.70 33.68 26.81
CA LYS A 52 -27.76 34.29 27.64
C LYS A 52 -27.84 35.82 27.47
N GLY A 53 -26.97 36.42 26.67
CA GLY A 53 -26.92 37.86 26.43
C GLY A 53 -26.16 38.65 27.50
N GLU A 54 -25.31 37.99 28.29
CA GLU A 54 -24.43 38.66 29.25
C GLU A 54 -23.30 39.43 28.52
N ASN A 55 -22.78 40.47 29.16
CA ASN A 55 -21.61 41.20 28.65
C ASN A 55 -20.38 40.27 28.65
N GLU A 56 -19.54 40.35 27.61
CA GLU A 56 -18.32 39.54 27.47
C GLU A 56 -17.39 39.65 28.68
N GLU A 57 -17.28 40.83 29.29
CA GLU A 57 -16.40 41.03 30.44
C GLU A 57 -16.95 40.37 31.71
N ASP A 58 -18.25 40.53 31.97
CA ASP A 58 -18.93 39.96 33.14
C ASP A 58 -19.00 38.42 33.05
N ALA A 59 -19.29 37.89 31.87
CA ALA A 59 -19.33 36.45 31.62
C ALA A 59 -17.94 35.81 31.80
N LEU A 60 -16.87 36.50 31.39
CA LEU A 60 -15.50 36.02 31.56
C LEU A 60 -15.07 36.06 33.02
N ASP A 61 -15.41 37.13 33.75
CA ASP A 61 -15.12 37.24 35.18
C ASP A 61 -15.85 36.17 36.00
N TYR A 62 -17.12 35.93 35.67
CA TYR A 62 -17.88 34.84 36.26
C TYR A 62 -17.23 33.47 35.95
N ALA A 63 -16.86 33.20 34.70
CA ALA A 63 -16.24 31.93 34.31
C ALA A 63 -14.89 31.70 34.99
N LEU A 64 -14.06 32.74 35.13
CA LEU A 64 -12.78 32.67 35.81
C LEU A 64 -12.92 32.52 37.33
N SER A 65 -14.01 33.01 37.94
CA SER A 65 -14.26 32.80 39.37
C SER A 65 -14.46 31.32 39.76
N GLN A 66 -14.81 30.46 38.78
CA GLN A 66 -15.03 29.04 39.00
C GLN A 66 -13.73 28.23 39.11
N VAL A 67 -12.58 28.84 38.83
CA VAL A 67 -11.27 28.18 38.81
C VAL A 67 -10.22 29.01 39.51
N ASN A 68 -9.30 28.36 40.24
CA ASN A 68 -8.27 29.05 41.02
C ASN A 68 -6.88 29.07 40.34
N ASN A 69 -6.74 28.42 39.19
CA ASN A 69 -5.48 28.19 38.51
C ASN A 69 -5.29 29.02 37.22
N ILE A 70 -6.22 29.92 36.90
CA ILE A 70 -6.18 30.77 35.69
C ILE A 70 -6.28 32.25 36.10
N SER A 71 -5.33 33.07 35.64
CA SER A 71 -5.34 34.52 35.84
C SER A 71 -5.89 35.24 34.61
N LYS A 72 -6.91 36.10 34.78
CA LYS A 72 -7.48 36.94 33.70
C LYS A 72 -6.40 37.69 32.93
N LYS A 73 -5.47 38.33 33.65
CA LYS A 73 -4.39 39.12 33.07
C LYS A 73 -3.44 38.28 32.22
N ARG A 74 -3.08 37.08 32.67
CA ARG A 74 -2.18 36.17 31.94
C ARG A 74 -2.88 35.54 30.73
N LEU A 75 -4.15 35.18 30.86
CA LEU A 75 -4.95 34.62 29.77
C LEU A 75 -5.12 35.62 28.64
N LEU A 76 -5.54 36.85 28.95
CA LEU A 76 -5.74 37.90 27.96
C LEU A 76 -4.40 38.36 27.34
N GLY A 77 -3.32 38.41 28.12
CA GLY A 77 -1.99 38.75 27.63
C GLY A 77 -1.42 37.75 26.62
N ASN A 78 -1.75 36.47 26.76
CA ASN A 78 -1.24 35.40 25.89
C ASN A 78 -2.26 34.91 24.85
N LEU A 79 -3.44 35.55 24.76
CA LEU A 79 -4.58 35.04 23.99
C LEU A 79 -4.26 34.87 22.49
N GLN A 80 -3.58 35.86 21.91
CA GLN A 80 -3.20 35.84 20.49
C GLN A 80 -2.14 34.79 20.18
N GLU A 81 -1.17 34.63 21.08
CA GLU A 81 -0.11 33.62 20.94
C GLU A 81 -0.69 32.21 21.07
N LEU A 82 -1.55 31.99 22.06
CA LEU A 82 -2.27 30.73 22.26
C LEU A 82 -3.09 30.37 21.01
N LYS A 83 -3.87 31.31 20.48
CA LYS A 83 -4.63 31.11 19.23
C LYS A 83 -3.69 30.73 18.09
N THR A 84 -2.61 31.49 17.88
CA THR A 84 -1.65 31.23 16.79
C THR A 84 -1.02 29.84 16.90
N GLN A 85 -0.64 29.41 18.09
CA GLN A 85 -0.05 28.09 18.32
C GLN A 85 -1.08 26.96 18.11
N LEU A 86 -2.30 27.09 18.64
CA LEU A 86 -3.35 26.09 18.44
C LEU A 86 -3.75 25.90 16.97
N PHE A 87 -3.73 26.97 16.18
CA PHE A 87 -4.04 26.90 14.75
C PHE A 87 -2.87 26.39 13.89
N ARG A 88 -1.63 26.40 14.42
CA ARG A 88 -0.48 25.75 13.77
C ARG A 88 -0.37 24.26 14.08
N LEU A 89 -0.94 23.82 15.20
CA LEU A 89 -0.97 22.42 15.58
C LEU A 89 -1.98 21.68 14.70
N GLU A 90 -1.50 20.88 13.77
CA GLU A 90 -2.33 19.94 13.01
C GLU A 90 -2.41 18.60 13.77
N PRO A 91 -3.57 17.94 13.80
CA PRO A 91 -3.68 16.61 14.38
C PRO A 91 -2.77 15.67 13.59
N ASN A 92 -1.87 14.98 14.27
CA ASN A 92 -1.20 13.84 13.66
C ASN A 92 -2.27 12.81 13.34
N THR A 93 -2.73 12.76 12.08
CA THR A 93 -3.55 11.66 11.54
C THR A 93 -2.78 10.32 11.54
N GLY A 94 -1.53 10.32 12.00
CA GLY A 94 -0.87 9.11 12.46
C GLY A 94 -1.50 8.65 13.76
N ALA A 95 -2.57 7.86 13.65
CA ALA A 95 -2.77 6.81 14.61
C ALA A 95 -1.42 6.12 14.76
N GLU A 96 -0.76 6.30 15.91
CA GLU A 96 0.16 5.29 16.44
C GLU A 96 -0.68 4.05 16.79
N GLU A 97 -1.39 3.47 15.81
CA GLU A 97 -1.41 2.02 15.72
C GLU A 97 0.06 1.65 15.79
N LYS A 98 0.45 0.78 16.72
CA LYS A 98 1.78 0.18 16.70
C LYS A 98 1.97 -0.35 15.28
N ALA A 99 2.66 0.41 14.43
CA ALA A 99 2.81 0.09 13.03
C ALA A 99 3.38 -1.32 13.04
N ASN A 100 2.65 -2.25 12.42
CA ASN A 100 3.05 -3.65 12.42
C ASN A 100 4.53 -3.67 12.02
N PRO A 101 5.45 -4.19 12.85
CA PRO A 101 6.89 -4.12 12.56
C PRO A 101 7.22 -4.66 11.18
N PHE A 102 6.43 -5.64 10.69
CA PHE A 102 6.53 -6.17 9.35
C PHE A 102 6.21 -5.15 8.25
N LEU A 103 5.23 -4.26 8.44
CA LEU A 103 4.95 -3.19 7.48
C LEU A 103 6.09 -2.19 7.38
N ASN A 104 6.78 -1.91 8.49
CA ASN A 104 7.99 -1.09 8.45
C ASN A 104 9.10 -1.81 7.69
N MET A 105 9.34 -3.10 7.96
CA MET A 105 10.32 -3.90 7.22
C MET A 105 10.00 -3.96 5.72
N LEU A 106 8.74 -4.14 5.35
CA LEU A 106 8.31 -4.09 3.95
C LEU A 106 8.59 -2.72 3.32
N THR A 107 8.34 -1.64 4.05
CA THR A 107 8.57 -0.27 3.57
C THR A 107 10.04 0.00 3.36
N GLU A 108 10.89 -0.41 4.31
CA GLU A 108 12.35 -0.32 4.18
C GLU A 108 12.85 -1.15 3.00
N GLU A 109 12.38 -2.40 2.85
CA GLU A 109 12.80 -3.28 1.76
C GLU A 109 12.36 -2.77 0.37
N MET A 110 11.17 -2.16 0.27
CA MET A 110 10.70 -1.51 -0.96
C MET A 110 11.63 -0.36 -1.37
N GLN A 111 12.17 0.39 -0.41
CA GLN A 111 13.13 1.46 -0.68
C GLN A 111 14.51 0.90 -1.06
N ASN A 112 15.00 -0.11 -0.32
CA ASN A 112 16.28 -0.77 -0.62
C ASN A 112 16.28 -1.39 -2.02
N SER A 113 15.17 -2.01 -2.42
CA SER A 113 14.98 -2.63 -3.74
C SER A 113 15.28 -1.66 -4.90
N VAL A 114 15.02 -0.36 -4.72
CA VAL A 114 15.27 0.67 -5.76
C VAL A 114 16.76 0.82 -6.06
N GLN A 115 17.65 0.60 -5.09
CA GLN A 115 19.08 0.67 -5.29
C GLN A 115 19.59 -0.52 -6.14
N GLU A 116 18.92 -1.67 -6.01
CA GLU A 116 19.34 -2.93 -6.61
C GLU A 116 18.67 -3.21 -7.96
N VAL A 117 17.51 -2.59 -8.21
CA VAL A 117 16.72 -2.80 -9.43
C VAL A 117 17.46 -2.38 -10.70
N TYR A 118 18.48 -1.53 -10.61
CA TYR A 118 19.24 -1.07 -11.78
C TYR A 118 19.74 -2.22 -12.65
N ASN A 119 20.21 -3.30 -12.02
CA ASN A 119 20.67 -4.51 -12.70
C ASN A 119 19.57 -5.25 -13.47
N TYR A 120 18.31 -5.09 -13.06
CA TYR A 120 17.16 -5.80 -13.60
C TYR A 120 16.19 -4.87 -14.33
N SER A 121 16.57 -3.60 -14.53
CA SER A 121 15.72 -2.61 -15.17
C SER A 121 15.68 -2.84 -16.68
N GLY A 122 14.50 -2.64 -17.26
CA GLY A 122 14.27 -2.79 -18.69
C GLY A 122 12.90 -3.41 -19.00
N ILE A 123 12.69 -3.65 -20.29
CA ILE A 123 11.51 -4.33 -20.82
C ILE A 123 11.85 -5.81 -21.02
N TYR A 124 10.96 -6.68 -20.53
CA TYR A 124 11.04 -8.13 -20.64
C TYR A 124 9.83 -8.67 -21.38
N ILE A 125 10.01 -9.72 -22.17
CA ILE A 125 8.90 -10.56 -22.64
C ILE A 125 8.81 -11.77 -21.73
N SER A 126 7.65 -11.97 -21.12
CA SER A 126 7.37 -13.14 -20.32
C SER A 126 6.73 -14.25 -21.14
N TYR A 127 7.05 -15.48 -20.77
CA TYR A 127 6.50 -16.71 -21.33
C TYR A 127 5.95 -17.58 -20.21
N SER A 128 4.68 -17.96 -20.28
CA SER A 128 4.02 -18.84 -19.30
C SER A 128 2.83 -19.56 -19.91
N LEU A 129 2.34 -20.62 -19.25
CA LEU A 129 1.13 -21.32 -19.69
C LEU A 129 -0.15 -20.48 -19.45
N SER A 130 -1.01 -20.42 -20.46
CA SER A 130 -2.32 -19.76 -20.37
C SER A 130 -3.31 -20.49 -19.44
N SER A 131 -4.20 -19.74 -18.79
CA SER A 131 -5.20 -20.31 -17.87
C SER A 131 -6.42 -20.91 -18.56
N SER A 132 -6.69 -20.48 -19.80
CA SER A 132 -7.89 -20.87 -20.55
C SER A 132 -7.61 -21.93 -21.62
N SER A 133 -6.36 -22.11 -22.04
CA SER A 133 -5.97 -22.99 -23.14
C SER A 133 -4.54 -23.50 -22.98
N HIS A 134 -4.19 -24.57 -23.71
CA HIS A 134 -2.81 -25.09 -23.82
C HIS A 134 -1.91 -24.23 -24.73
N SER A 135 -2.03 -22.91 -24.60
CA SER A 135 -1.32 -21.93 -25.41
C SER A 135 -0.24 -21.21 -24.59
N LEU A 136 0.82 -20.78 -25.27
CA LEU A 136 1.86 -19.94 -24.69
C LEU A 136 1.29 -18.53 -24.49
N LYS A 137 1.38 -18.03 -23.28
CA LYS A 137 1.09 -16.64 -22.94
C LYS A 137 2.37 -15.82 -23.07
N VAL A 138 2.35 -14.86 -23.98
CA VAL A 138 3.48 -13.96 -24.27
C VAL A 138 3.08 -12.55 -23.87
N GLU A 139 3.66 -12.02 -22.80
CA GLU A 139 3.24 -10.75 -22.19
C GLU A 139 4.45 -9.86 -21.88
N PRO A 140 4.46 -8.58 -22.30
CA PRO A 140 5.55 -7.69 -21.96
C PRO A 140 5.41 -7.16 -20.52
N TYR A 141 6.56 -6.96 -19.89
CA TYR A 141 6.72 -6.38 -18.56
C TYR A 141 7.78 -5.28 -18.60
N LEU A 142 7.59 -4.20 -17.86
CA LEU A 142 8.58 -3.15 -17.65
C LEU A 142 8.97 -3.12 -16.17
N ILE A 143 10.25 -3.29 -15.87
CA ILE A 143 10.80 -3.15 -14.51
C ILE A 143 11.61 -1.86 -14.46
N SER A 144 11.28 -0.98 -13.53
CA SER A 144 11.93 0.33 -13.38
C SER A 144 11.80 0.86 -11.95
N ALA A 145 12.66 1.80 -11.56
CA ALA A 145 12.40 2.60 -10.36
C ALA A 145 11.18 3.52 -10.57
N SER A 146 10.43 3.82 -9.50
CA SER A 146 9.40 4.85 -9.53
C SER A 146 10.01 6.24 -9.76
N GLU A 147 9.21 7.20 -10.24
CA GLU A 147 9.68 8.57 -10.56
C GLU A 147 10.33 9.30 -9.38
N ASN A 148 9.88 8.99 -8.16
CA ASN A 148 10.39 9.53 -6.91
C ASN A 148 11.39 8.58 -6.21
N ASN A 149 11.81 7.48 -6.86
CA ASN A 149 12.72 6.46 -6.30
C ASN A 149 12.27 5.87 -4.95
N SER A 150 10.96 5.81 -4.69
CA SER A 150 10.44 5.29 -3.42
C SER A 150 10.11 3.80 -3.45
N TYR A 151 9.89 3.21 -4.63
CA TYR A 151 9.66 1.78 -4.81
C TYR A 151 10.04 1.33 -6.23
N VAL A 152 10.15 0.02 -6.45
CA VAL A 152 10.31 -0.55 -7.80
C VAL A 152 8.94 -0.68 -8.46
N ARG A 153 8.72 0.06 -9.54
CA ARG A 153 7.52 0.00 -10.36
C ARG A 153 7.66 -1.11 -11.39
N VAL A 154 6.67 -2.00 -11.44
CA VAL A 154 6.57 -3.00 -12.50
C VAL A 154 5.27 -2.79 -13.27
N MET A 155 5.35 -2.63 -14.59
CA MET A 155 4.18 -2.58 -15.46
C MET A 155 4.06 -3.89 -16.23
N HIS A 156 2.82 -4.29 -16.51
CA HIS A 156 2.47 -5.53 -17.20
C HIS A 156 1.40 -5.26 -18.23
N MET A 157 1.56 -5.75 -19.46
CA MET A 157 0.50 -5.76 -20.46
C MET A 157 0.00 -7.19 -20.64
N ASN A 158 -1.27 -7.42 -20.31
CA ASN A 158 -1.84 -8.75 -20.45
C ASN A 158 -2.18 -9.09 -21.92
N THR A 159 -2.58 -10.34 -22.19
CA THR A 159 -3.01 -10.78 -23.53
C THR A 159 -4.24 -10.07 -24.09
N TYR A 160 -5.01 -9.38 -23.25
CA TYR A 160 -6.16 -8.56 -23.64
C TYR A 160 -5.78 -7.09 -23.85
N ASN A 161 -4.48 -6.76 -23.80
CA ASN A 161 -3.92 -5.41 -23.91
C ASN A 161 -4.43 -4.45 -22.83
N THR A 162 -4.70 -4.97 -21.64
CA THR A 162 -4.90 -4.16 -20.44
C THR A 162 -3.58 -4.01 -19.71
N THR A 163 -3.25 -2.79 -19.32
CA THR A 163 -2.05 -2.47 -18.54
C THR A 163 -2.34 -2.56 -17.05
N HIS A 164 -1.47 -3.26 -16.33
CA HIS A 164 -1.49 -3.33 -14.87
C HIS A 164 -0.21 -2.70 -14.33
N CYS A 165 -0.34 -1.99 -13.20
CA CYS A 165 0.78 -1.46 -12.45
C CYS A 165 0.91 -2.24 -11.14
N GLY A 166 2.13 -2.65 -10.82
CA GLY A 166 2.48 -3.42 -9.65
C GLY A 166 3.78 -2.91 -9.03
N ILE A 167 4.15 -3.57 -7.95
CA ILE A 167 5.37 -3.27 -7.19
C ILE A 167 6.30 -4.47 -7.22
N GLY A 168 7.60 -4.19 -7.22
CA GLY A 168 8.65 -5.18 -7.08
C GLY A 168 9.41 -5.03 -5.77
N MET A 169 9.79 -6.15 -5.18
CA MET A 169 10.75 -6.24 -4.09
C MET A 169 11.88 -7.11 -4.58
N PHE A 170 13.08 -6.56 -4.66
CA PHE A 170 14.27 -7.22 -5.19
C PHE A 170 15.26 -7.32 -4.05
N SER A 171 15.72 -8.54 -3.78
CA SER A 171 16.81 -8.80 -2.85
C SER A 171 18.03 -9.29 -3.63
N ASN A 172 19.13 -8.54 -3.55
CA ASN A 172 20.26 -8.73 -4.43
C ASN A 172 20.75 -10.18 -4.45
N HIS A 173 20.81 -10.74 -5.67
CA HIS A 173 21.30 -12.09 -5.95
C HIS A 173 20.59 -13.24 -5.20
N GLN A 174 19.37 -13.02 -4.68
CA GLN A 174 18.56 -14.08 -4.09
C GLN A 174 17.28 -14.29 -4.89
N ASN A 175 16.36 -13.33 -4.81
CA ASN A 175 15.01 -13.47 -5.30
C ASN A 175 14.34 -12.11 -5.46
N ALA A 176 13.35 -12.06 -6.35
CA ALA A 176 12.43 -10.95 -6.47
C ALA A 176 11.00 -11.42 -6.30
N TYR A 177 10.18 -10.59 -5.65
CA TYR A 177 8.74 -10.73 -5.57
C TYR A 177 8.11 -9.55 -6.29
N ILE A 178 7.29 -9.84 -7.29
CA ILE A 178 6.52 -8.82 -8.01
C ILE A 178 5.04 -9.08 -7.72
N MET A 179 4.34 -8.05 -7.28
CA MET A 179 2.94 -8.13 -6.89
C MET A 179 2.10 -7.17 -7.72
N PHE A 180 0.97 -7.66 -8.20
CA PHE A 180 -0.01 -6.88 -8.95
C PHE A 180 -1.39 -7.07 -8.34
N ASN A 181 -2.25 -6.07 -8.52
CA ASN A 181 -3.68 -6.21 -8.27
C ASN A 181 -4.40 -6.48 -9.60
N GLU A 182 -5.06 -7.63 -9.69
CA GLU A 182 -5.86 -8.04 -10.85
C GLU A 182 -7.18 -7.24 -10.95
N ARG A 183 -7.62 -6.61 -9.87
CA ARG A 183 -8.89 -5.86 -9.77
C ARG A 183 -8.67 -4.38 -9.55
N GLU A 184 -9.65 -3.59 -9.92
CA GLU A 184 -9.72 -2.18 -9.54
C GLU A 184 -10.20 -2.03 -8.08
N MET A 185 -9.84 -0.90 -7.48
CA MET A 185 -10.30 -0.52 -6.13
C MET A 185 -11.83 -0.56 -6.05
N PRO A 186 -12.43 -1.04 -4.93
CA PRO A 186 -11.81 -1.29 -3.62
C PRO A 186 -11.35 -2.74 -3.39
N GLN A 187 -11.43 -3.62 -4.39
CA GLN A 187 -11.14 -5.04 -4.21
C GLN A 187 -9.66 -5.33 -4.48
N MET A 188 -9.03 -6.12 -3.60
CA MET A 188 -7.66 -6.57 -3.75
C MET A 188 -7.65 -8.05 -4.11
N ALA A 189 -7.19 -8.36 -5.32
CA ALA A 189 -6.94 -9.72 -5.79
C ALA A 189 -5.50 -9.77 -6.28
N LEU A 190 -4.61 -10.23 -5.40
CA LEU A 190 -3.19 -10.29 -5.70
C LEU A 190 -2.87 -11.50 -6.58
N PHE A 191 -2.06 -11.25 -7.61
CA PHE A 191 -1.20 -12.28 -8.17
C PHE A 191 0.26 -11.89 -7.94
N THR A 192 1.11 -12.89 -7.78
CA THR A 192 2.52 -12.71 -7.42
C THR A 192 3.41 -13.48 -8.36
N ILE A 193 4.48 -12.83 -8.81
CA ILE A 193 5.57 -13.47 -9.53
C ILE A 193 6.77 -13.54 -8.60
N TYR A 194 7.30 -14.74 -8.41
CA TYR A 194 8.56 -14.99 -7.76
C TYR A 194 9.62 -15.22 -8.83
N LEU A 195 10.68 -14.43 -8.88
CA LEU A 195 11.81 -14.63 -9.79
C LEU A 195 13.07 -15.00 -9.00
N GLN A 196 13.83 -15.96 -9.52
CA GLN A 196 15.17 -16.25 -9.05
C GLN A 196 16.14 -15.24 -9.70
N LEU A 197 16.86 -14.49 -8.86
CA LEU A 197 17.84 -13.51 -9.33
C LEU A 197 19.22 -14.16 -9.41
N PRO A 198 19.91 -14.10 -10.55
CA PRO A 198 21.24 -14.67 -10.68
C PRO A 198 22.33 -13.82 -10.02
N MET A 199 23.51 -14.42 -9.84
CA MET A 199 24.70 -13.77 -9.28
C MET A 199 25.44 -12.85 -10.28
N TYR A 200 24.91 -12.62 -11.49
CA TYR A 200 25.52 -11.78 -12.51
C TYR A 200 24.70 -10.53 -12.79
N ASP A 201 25.38 -9.43 -13.08
CA ASP A 201 24.75 -8.16 -13.44
C ASP A 201 24.07 -8.24 -14.81
N PHE A 202 23.02 -7.45 -14.99
CA PHE A 202 22.25 -7.32 -16.24
C PHE A 202 21.83 -8.66 -16.87
N PRO A 203 21.11 -9.52 -16.12
CA PRO A 203 20.73 -10.81 -16.66
C PRO A 203 19.78 -10.68 -17.84
N HIS A 204 20.12 -11.39 -18.92
CA HIS A 204 19.25 -11.51 -20.08
C HIS A 204 17.99 -12.35 -19.79
N MET A 205 18.05 -13.27 -18.82
CA MET A 205 16.98 -14.21 -18.53
C MET A 205 16.73 -14.35 -17.03
N LEU A 206 15.47 -14.27 -16.62
CA LEU A 206 15.01 -14.54 -15.26
C LEU A 206 13.97 -15.66 -15.28
N LYS A 207 14.01 -16.56 -14.29
CA LYS A 207 13.11 -17.72 -14.19
C LYS A 207 12.39 -17.69 -12.86
N GLY A 208 11.17 -18.19 -12.84
CA GLY A 208 10.34 -18.04 -11.66
C GLY A 208 9.05 -18.83 -11.63
N LEU A 209 8.24 -18.49 -10.63
CA LEU A 209 6.89 -18.98 -10.45
C LEU A 209 5.89 -17.83 -10.50
N TYR A 210 4.81 -18.05 -11.22
CA TYR A 210 3.63 -17.20 -11.28
C TYR A 210 2.52 -17.84 -10.43
N LEU A 211 2.10 -17.14 -9.39
CA LEU A 211 1.10 -17.56 -8.42
C LEU A 211 -0.15 -16.69 -8.58
N CYS A 212 -1.26 -17.30 -8.98
CA CYS A 212 -2.54 -16.60 -9.13
C CYS A 212 -3.72 -17.55 -8.88
N LEU A 213 -4.94 -17.06 -9.09
CA LEU A 213 -6.14 -17.89 -9.13
C LEU A 213 -6.51 -18.21 -10.58
N ASP A 214 -7.06 -19.41 -10.83
CA ASP A 214 -7.69 -19.71 -12.11
C ASP A 214 -9.13 -19.15 -12.19
N TYR A 215 -9.81 -19.35 -13.33
CA TYR A 215 -11.21 -18.91 -13.51
C TYR A 215 -12.19 -19.52 -12.49
N ASN A 216 -11.88 -20.70 -11.97
CA ASN A 216 -12.67 -21.38 -10.95
C ASN A 216 -12.26 -20.98 -9.52
N ARG A 217 -11.39 -19.96 -9.38
CA ARG A 217 -10.80 -19.47 -8.13
C ARG A 217 -9.98 -20.52 -7.37
N ASN A 218 -9.46 -21.51 -8.07
CA ASN A 218 -8.49 -22.43 -7.51
C ASN A 218 -7.09 -21.79 -7.55
N PRO A 219 -6.34 -21.85 -6.45
CA PRO A 219 -4.91 -21.52 -6.45
C PRO A 219 -4.14 -22.31 -7.51
N ILE A 220 -3.34 -21.58 -8.30
CA ILE A 220 -2.44 -22.15 -9.28
C ILE A 220 -1.04 -21.55 -9.14
N ALA A 221 -0.04 -22.40 -9.36
CA ALA A 221 1.36 -22.03 -9.48
C ALA A 221 1.89 -22.51 -10.84
N ARG A 222 2.53 -21.64 -11.60
CA ARG A 222 3.06 -21.95 -12.94
C ARG A 222 4.49 -21.49 -13.09
N ARG A 223 5.26 -22.15 -13.94
CA ARG A 223 6.53 -21.57 -14.40
C ARG A 223 6.29 -20.30 -15.20
N ILE A 224 7.19 -19.35 -15.02
CA ILE A 224 7.26 -18.14 -15.83
C ILE A 224 8.72 -17.83 -16.15
N LEU A 225 8.95 -17.40 -17.37
CA LEU A 225 10.25 -17.05 -17.90
C LEU A 225 10.22 -15.60 -18.37
N PHE A 226 11.21 -14.80 -18.01
CA PHE A 226 11.38 -13.42 -18.47
C PHE A 226 12.63 -13.36 -19.33
N ILE A 227 12.49 -12.92 -20.58
CA ILE A 227 13.60 -12.69 -21.51
C ILE A 227 13.71 -11.19 -21.76
N LYS A 228 14.90 -10.63 -21.55
CA LYS A 228 15.15 -9.19 -21.70
C LYS A 228 15.02 -8.81 -23.17
N HIS A 229 14.09 -7.90 -23.44
CA HIS A 229 13.82 -7.38 -24.78
C HIS A 229 14.56 -6.08 -25.06
N SER A 230 14.64 -5.20 -24.06
CA SER A 230 15.28 -3.90 -24.16
C SER A 230 15.75 -3.42 -22.79
N ASP A 231 16.83 -2.63 -22.76
CA ASP A 231 17.27 -1.89 -21.57
C ASP A 231 16.46 -0.61 -21.33
N SER A 232 15.56 -0.24 -22.26
CA SER A 232 14.71 0.94 -22.10
C SER A 232 13.81 0.80 -20.87
N THR A 233 13.72 1.89 -20.11
CA THR A 233 12.78 2.05 -18.99
C THR A 233 11.64 3.02 -19.34
N ASN A 234 11.54 3.43 -20.61
CA ASN A 234 10.51 4.35 -21.07
C ASN A 234 9.15 3.62 -21.17
N ILE A 235 8.12 4.24 -20.60
CA ILE A 235 6.75 3.75 -20.66
C ILE A 235 6.23 3.75 -22.10
N ASP A 236 6.58 4.76 -22.91
CA ASP A 236 6.11 4.85 -24.30
C ASP A 236 6.59 3.67 -25.13
N ASP A 237 7.86 3.29 -24.99
CA ASP A 237 8.44 2.10 -25.66
C ASP A 237 7.73 0.83 -25.22
N PHE A 238 7.39 0.72 -23.93
CA PHE A 238 6.65 -0.41 -23.38
C PHE A 238 5.21 -0.50 -23.93
N LEU A 239 4.52 0.63 -24.07
CA LEU A 239 3.13 0.69 -24.56
C LEU A 239 2.99 0.32 -26.04
N LEU A 240 4.09 0.32 -26.81
CA LEU A 240 4.11 -0.18 -28.19
C LEU A 240 3.98 -1.70 -28.27
N LEU A 241 4.31 -2.42 -27.20
CA LEU A 241 4.27 -3.87 -27.13
C LEU A 241 2.87 -4.37 -26.75
N LYS A 242 2.51 -5.55 -27.25
CA LYS A 242 1.20 -6.17 -27.02
C LYS A 242 1.35 -7.58 -26.49
N GLY A 243 0.48 -7.93 -25.54
CA GLY A 243 0.35 -9.31 -25.08
C GLY A 243 -0.37 -10.15 -26.14
N ARG A 244 0.00 -11.43 -26.24
CA ARG A 244 -0.67 -12.37 -27.16
C ARG A 244 -0.63 -13.80 -26.64
N LEU A 245 -1.57 -14.60 -27.12
CA LEU A 245 -1.54 -16.05 -26.98
C LEU A 245 -0.96 -16.65 -28.26
N VAL A 246 -0.11 -17.67 -28.13
CA VAL A 246 0.44 -18.43 -29.25
C VAL A 246 0.06 -19.88 -29.08
N SER A 247 -0.68 -20.43 -30.02
CA SER A 247 -1.06 -21.84 -29.99
C SER A 247 0.13 -22.74 -30.34
N PRO A 248 0.11 -24.04 -29.97
CA PRO A 248 1.20 -24.96 -30.28
C PRO A 248 1.53 -25.06 -31.78
N GLU A 249 0.53 -24.87 -32.65
CA GLU A 249 0.67 -24.90 -34.10
C GLU A 249 1.39 -23.67 -34.66
N GLU A 250 1.34 -22.54 -33.94
CA GLU A 250 1.92 -21.25 -34.32
C GLU A 250 3.31 -21.00 -33.70
N LEU A 251 3.85 -21.98 -32.96
CA LEU A 251 5.15 -21.85 -32.31
C LEU A 251 6.28 -21.82 -33.34
N THR A 252 7.01 -20.70 -33.36
CA THR A 252 8.29 -20.59 -34.09
C THR A 252 9.41 -21.33 -33.37
N ASP A 253 10.48 -21.65 -34.08
CA ASP A 253 11.67 -22.32 -33.52
C ASP A 253 12.31 -21.52 -32.37
N GLU A 254 12.16 -20.20 -32.37
CA GLU A 254 12.71 -19.30 -31.35
C GLU A 254 11.98 -19.43 -29.99
N ILE A 255 10.65 -19.53 -30.01
CA ILE A 255 9.84 -19.56 -28.77
C ILE A 255 9.50 -20.98 -28.31
N ARG A 256 9.74 -21.99 -29.16
CA ARG A 256 9.51 -23.40 -28.84
C ARG A 256 10.22 -23.86 -27.56
N PRO A 257 11.51 -23.52 -27.32
CA PRO A 257 12.17 -23.87 -26.05
C PRO A 257 11.49 -23.24 -24.82
N TYR A 258 10.87 -22.07 -24.96
CA TYR A 258 10.16 -21.40 -23.86
C TYR A 258 8.81 -22.05 -23.58
N TYR A 259 8.11 -22.48 -24.64
CA TYR A 259 6.92 -23.32 -24.50
C TYR A 259 7.26 -24.62 -23.79
N ASP A 260 8.28 -25.34 -24.25
CA ASP A 260 8.69 -26.63 -23.68
C ASP A 260 9.14 -26.53 -22.22
N TYR A 261 9.63 -25.37 -21.78
CA TYR A 261 10.00 -25.15 -20.39
C TYR A 261 8.83 -24.80 -19.47
N THR A 262 7.76 -24.19 -20.01
CA THR A 262 6.71 -23.54 -19.21
C THR A 262 5.32 -24.18 -19.34
N CYS A 263 5.11 -25.03 -20.34
CA CYS A 263 3.79 -25.49 -20.76
C CYS A 263 3.64 -27.03 -20.80
N GLN A 264 4.61 -27.80 -20.31
CA GLN A 264 4.53 -29.26 -20.29
C GLN A 264 3.63 -29.78 -19.15
N PRO A 265 3.09 -31.00 -19.26
CA PRO A 265 2.36 -31.63 -18.16
C PRO A 265 3.20 -31.65 -16.88
N GLY A 266 2.67 -31.09 -15.79
CA GLY A 266 3.36 -30.95 -14.50
C GLY A 266 4.13 -29.63 -14.29
N ASP A 267 4.23 -28.76 -15.30
CA ASP A 267 4.84 -27.42 -15.15
C ASP A 267 3.94 -26.41 -14.41
N TYR A 268 2.73 -26.83 -14.05
CA TYR A 268 1.87 -26.10 -13.14
C TYR A 268 1.27 -27.01 -12.07
N ILE A 269 1.11 -26.45 -10.87
CA ILE A 269 0.39 -27.07 -9.76
C ILE A 269 -0.94 -26.33 -9.64
N LYS A 270 -2.02 -27.09 -9.63
CA LYS A 270 -3.37 -26.57 -9.42
C LYS A 270 -3.96 -27.30 -8.24
N THR A 271 -4.38 -26.58 -7.21
CA THR A 271 -5.24 -27.18 -6.19
C THR A 271 -6.62 -27.37 -6.79
N CYS A 272 -7.33 -28.44 -6.45
CA CYS A 272 -8.68 -28.65 -6.94
C CYS A 272 -9.65 -28.67 -5.78
N ASN A 273 -10.69 -27.82 -5.82
CA ASN A 273 -11.79 -27.93 -4.87
C ASN A 273 -12.54 -29.25 -5.10
N VAL A 274 -12.38 -30.19 -4.16
CA VAL A 274 -13.14 -31.45 -4.14
C VAL A 274 -14.60 -31.13 -3.83
N PRO A 275 -15.57 -31.52 -4.68
CA PRO A 275 -16.99 -31.33 -4.37
C PRO A 275 -17.37 -32.10 -3.11
N SER A 276 -17.90 -31.38 -2.12
CA SER A 276 -18.28 -31.87 -0.79
C SER A 276 -17.09 -32.49 -0.03
N PRO A 277 -16.10 -31.69 0.40
CA PRO A 277 -14.93 -32.20 1.11
C PRO A 277 -15.34 -32.77 2.46
N LEU A 278 -14.87 -33.96 2.78
CA LEU A 278 -15.02 -34.57 4.10
C LEU A 278 -13.97 -34.08 5.11
N LEU A 279 -13.07 -33.18 4.66
CA LEU A 279 -11.90 -32.63 5.35
C LEU A 279 -11.02 -33.69 6.01
N ASN A 280 -10.79 -34.80 5.31
CA ASN A 280 -9.93 -35.88 5.79
C ASN A 280 -8.98 -36.40 4.70
N ALA A 281 -8.09 -37.33 5.08
CA ALA A 281 -7.06 -37.88 4.18
C ALA A 281 -7.62 -38.45 2.86
N LYS A 282 -8.88 -38.91 2.82
CA LYS A 282 -9.52 -39.40 1.59
C LYS A 282 -9.75 -38.30 0.57
N ASP A 283 -9.91 -37.05 1.00
CA ASP A 283 -10.02 -35.91 0.09
C ASP A 283 -8.67 -35.61 -0.58
N LEU A 284 -7.55 -35.81 0.13
CA LEU A 284 -6.20 -35.66 -0.44
C LEU A 284 -5.94 -36.71 -1.55
N ASP A 285 -6.34 -37.96 -1.32
CA ASP A 285 -6.24 -39.02 -2.34
C ASP A 285 -7.16 -38.76 -3.53
N ARG A 286 -8.34 -38.18 -3.29
CA ARG A 286 -9.29 -37.81 -4.33
C ARG A 286 -8.76 -36.63 -5.16
N GLU A 287 -8.19 -35.62 -4.50
CA GLU A 287 -7.52 -34.51 -5.16
C GLU A 287 -6.35 -35.02 -6.02
N LYS A 288 -5.47 -35.88 -5.49
CA LYS A 288 -4.38 -36.48 -6.27
C LYS A 288 -4.86 -37.23 -7.52
N ARG A 289 -5.89 -38.08 -7.42
CA ARG A 289 -6.48 -38.76 -8.58
C ARG A 289 -7.12 -37.82 -9.61
N MET A 290 -7.57 -36.64 -9.18
CA MET A 290 -8.08 -35.61 -10.09
C MET A 290 -6.97 -34.82 -10.78
N LEU A 291 -5.77 -34.79 -10.19
CA LEU A 291 -4.59 -34.12 -10.71
C LEU A 291 -3.68 -35.04 -11.54
N GLU A 292 -3.80 -36.35 -11.40
CA GLU A 292 -3.22 -37.35 -12.31
C GLU A 292 -3.93 -37.30 -13.67
N ILE A 293 -3.39 -36.47 -14.58
CA ILE A 293 -3.58 -36.55 -16.04
C ILE A 293 -2.23 -36.92 -16.65
#